data_AF-A0A1G3IFV0-F1
#
_entry.id   AF-A0A1G3IFV0-F1
#
_cell.length_a   1.000
_cell.length_b   1.000
_cell.length_c   1.000
_cell.angle_alpha   90.00
_cell.angle_beta   90.00
_cell.angle_gamma   90.00
#
_symmetry.space_group_name_H-M   'P 1'
#
loop_
_entity.id
_entity.type
_entity.pdbx_description
1 polymer ?
#
loop_
_entity_poly.entity_id
_entity_poly.type
_entity_poly.pdbx_seq_one_letter_code
_entity_poly.pdbx_strand_id
1 'polypeptide(L)'
;MTKAKQKTKTAAKGKVGSSFEGFLKNEGTYEETTSLAIKRVLAWQIEQAMSDQGVTKAKMAARMKTSLSQLDRLLDPCNDKVQLDTLHRAALALGKRMMISLEDAGNVR
;
A
#
# COMPACT_ATOMS: atom_id res chain seq x y z
N MET A 1 38.72 -40.80 -34.02
CA MET A 1 37.65 -39.88 -34.48
C MET A 1 36.34 -40.56 -34.10
N THR A 2 35.53 -40.06 -33.17
CA THR A 2 34.49 -39.05 -33.42
C THR A 2 33.95 -38.52 -32.09
N LYS A 3 33.97 -37.20 -31.89
CA LYS A 3 33.30 -36.52 -30.76
C LYS A 3 31.84 -36.24 -31.13
N ALA A 4 30.89 -36.78 -30.37
CA ALA A 4 29.49 -36.39 -30.46
C ALA A 4 29.29 -35.01 -29.82
N LYS A 5 29.00 -33.99 -30.63
CA LYS A 5 28.62 -32.63 -30.19
C LYS A 5 27.18 -32.67 -29.65
N GLN A 6 27.01 -32.55 -28.33
CA GLN A 6 25.74 -32.12 -27.76
C GLN A 6 25.57 -30.62 -28.01
N LYS A 7 24.59 -30.25 -28.85
CA LYS A 7 24.13 -28.87 -28.99
C LYS A 7 23.17 -28.55 -27.84
N THR A 8 23.65 -27.84 -26.82
CA THR A 8 22.80 -27.25 -25.79
C THR A 8 21.97 -26.12 -26.39
N LYS A 9 20.65 -26.31 -26.39
CA LYS A 9 19.64 -25.35 -26.83
C LYS A 9 19.53 -24.25 -25.77
N THR A 10 20.11 -23.08 -26.02
CA THR A 10 20.01 -21.94 -25.11
C THR A 10 18.57 -21.44 -25.10
N ALA A 11 17.86 -21.65 -23.99
CA ALA A 11 16.55 -21.06 -23.76
C ALA A 11 16.67 -19.53 -23.82
N ALA A 12 15.87 -18.88 -24.67
CA ALA A 12 15.81 -17.43 -24.74
C ALA A 12 15.32 -16.89 -23.38
N LYS A 13 16.23 -16.30 -22.60
CA LYS A 13 15.86 -15.55 -21.39
C LYS A 13 14.95 -14.40 -21.81
N GLY A 14 13.69 -14.44 -21.39
CA GLY A 14 12.78 -13.31 -21.55
C GLY A 14 13.41 -12.06 -20.95
N LYS A 15 13.42 -10.95 -21.71
CA LYS A 15 13.93 -9.67 -21.20
C LYS A 15 12.95 -9.20 -20.11
N VAL A 16 13.46 -8.91 -18.92
CA VAL A 16 12.69 -8.17 -17.91
C VAL A 16 12.35 -6.81 -18.52
N GLY A 17 11.06 -6.46 -18.55
CA GLY A 17 10.58 -5.17 -19.07
C GLY A 17 11.02 -4.00 -18.19
N SER A 18 10.54 -2.79 -18.53
CA SER A 18 10.68 -1.63 -17.66
C SER A 18 10.04 -1.88 -16.29
N SER A 19 10.49 -1.15 -15.26
CA SER A 19 9.87 -1.24 -13.92
C SER A 19 8.37 -0.88 -13.98
N PHE A 20 7.59 -1.41 -13.04
CA PHE A 20 6.17 -1.06 -12.93
C PHE A 20 5.98 0.46 -12.69
N GLU A 21 6.87 1.07 -11.90
CA GLU A 21 6.91 2.53 -11.73
C GLU A 21 7.13 3.26 -13.06
N GLY A 22 8.06 2.77 -13.90
CA GLY A 22 8.30 3.34 -15.22
C GLY A 22 7.08 3.23 -16.13
N PHE A 23 6.37 2.09 -16.07
CA PHE A 23 5.09 1.93 -16.75
C PHE A 23 4.05 2.95 -16.26
N LEU A 24 3.84 3.07 -14.94
CA LEU A 24 2.88 4.03 -14.38
C LEU A 24 3.22 5.49 -14.69
N LYS A 25 4.51 5.83 -14.76
CA LYS A 25 4.98 7.16 -15.18
C LYS A 25 4.66 7.42 -16.64
N ASN A 26 4.87 6.44 -17.51
CA ASN A 26 4.51 6.55 -18.93
C ASN A 26 2.99 6.70 -19.14
N GLU A 27 2.19 6.04 -18.31
CA GLU A 27 0.72 6.17 -18.32
C GLU A 27 0.21 7.46 -17.64
N GLY A 28 1.10 8.23 -16.99
CA GLY A 28 0.71 9.45 -16.26
C GLY A 28 -0.08 9.20 -14.97
N THR A 29 -0.16 7.96 -14.49
CA THR A 29 -0.97 7.54 -13.33
C THR A 29 -0.15 7.28 -12.07
N TYR A 30 1.18 7.49 -12.12
CA TYR A 30 2.10 7.18 -11.03
C TYR A 30 1.70 7.84 -9.70
N GLU A 31 1.45 9.14 -9.68
CA GLU A 31 1.13 9.87 -8.44
C GLU A 31 -0.21 9.42 -7.83
N GLU A 32 -1.25 9.29 -8.65
CA GLU A 32 -2.57 8.82 -8.21
C GLU A 32 -2.52 7.39 -7.67
N THR A 33 -1.84 6.50 -8.41
CA THR A 33 -1.66 5.09 -8.02
C THR A 33 -0.88 4.99 -6.72
N THR A 34 0.18 5.79 -6.55
CA THR A 34 1.00 5.81 -5.34
C THR A 34 0.19 6.31 -4.15
N SER A 35 -0.56 7.40 -4.29
CA SER A 35 -1.45 7.92 -3.25
C SER A 35 -2.47 6.87 -2.79
N LEU A 36 -3.13 6.21 -3.74
CA LEU A 36 -4.09 5.15 -3.47
C LEU A 36 -3.44 3.95 -2.77
N ALA A 37 -2.23 3.56 -3.20
CA ALA A 37 -1.47 2.48 -2.57
C ALA A 37 -1.13 2.79 -1.11
N ILE A 38 -0.65 4.00 -0.81
CA ILE A 38 -0.37 4.44 0.57
C ILE A 38 -1.63 4.31 1.44
N LYS A 39 -2.77 4.81 0.95
CA LYS A 39 -4.04 4.73 1.68
C LYS A 39 -4.49 3.30 1.96
N ARG A 40 -4.33 2.39 0.98
CA ARG A 40 -4.65 0.98 1.12
C ARG A 40 -3.78 0.29 2.16
N VAL A 41 -2.48 0.56 2.14
CA VAL A 41 -1.54 0.03 3.13
C VAL A 41 -1.93 0.49 4.53
N LEU A 42 -2.27 1.78 4.70
CA LEU A 42 -2.70 2.30 6.01
C LEU A 42 -4.01 1.67 6.51
N ALA A 43 -5.01 1.50 5.64
CA ALA A 43 -6.26 0.81 6.01
C ALA A 43 -5.97 -0.62 6.47
N TRP A 44 -5.21 -1.37 5.66
CA TRP A 44 -4.84 -2.75 5.96
C TRP A 44 -4.08 -2.87 7.28
N GLN A 45 -3.13 -1.98 7.56
CA GLN A 45 -2.40 -1.98 8.84
C GLN A 45 -3.33 -1.76 10.05
N ILE A 46 -4.36 -0.92 9.90
CA ILE A 46 -5.36 -0.69 10.96
C ILE A 46 -6.22 -1.95 11.13
N GLU A 47 -6.69 -2.56 10.03
CA GLU A 47 -7.49 -3.80 10.10
C GLU A 47 -6.72 -4.97 10.71
N GLN A 48 -5.44 -5.15 10.33
CA GLN A 48 -4.58 -6.17 10.93
C GLN A 48 -4.43 -5.94 12.43
N ALA A 49 -4.14 -4.71 12.84
CA ALA A 49 -4.01 -4.37 14.25
C ALA A 49 -5.31 -4.57 15.04
N MET A 50 -6.47 -4.32 14.43
CA MET A 50 -7.76 -4.64 15.03
C MET A 50 -7.93 -6.15 15.19
N SER A 51 -7.55 -6.94 14.18
CA SER A 51 -7.61 -8.40 14.21
C SER A 51 -6.71 -8.98 15.30
N ASP A 52 -5.44 -8.55 15.34
CA ASP A 52 -4.44 -8.99 16.33
C ASP A 52 -4.88 -8.71 17.78
N GLN A 53 -5.61 -7.61 18.00
CA GLN A 53 -6.10 -7.20 19.31
C GLN A 53 -7.53 -7.68 19.62
N GLY A 54 -8.19 -8.39 18.70
CA GLY A 54 -9.59 -8.80 18.85
C GLY A 54 -10.56 -7.61 18.99
N VAL A 55 -10.30 -6.49 18.30
CA VAL A 55 -11.12 -5.27 18.35
C VAL A 55 -12.13 -5.27 17.21
N THR A 56 -13.41 -5.33 17.55
CA THR A 56 -14.49 -5.22 16.56
C THR A 56 -14.61 -3.79 16.01
N LYS A 57 -15.22 -3.62 14.83
CA LYS A 57 -15.48 -2.29 14.25
C LYS A 57 -16.25 -1.37 15.19
N ALA A 58 -17.29 -1.88 15.87
CA ALA A 58 -18.06 -1.09 16.84
C ALA A 58 -17.20 -0.61 18.02
N LYS A 59 -16.35 -1.49 18.56
CA LYS A 59 -15.43 -1.15 19.65
C LYS A 59 -14.38 -0.14 19.18
N MET A 60 -13.86 -0.30 17.97
CA MET A 60 -12.90 0.64 17.37
C MET A 60 -13.52 2.03 17.19
N ALA A 61 -14.71 2.12 16.61
CA ALA A 61 -15.43 3.37 16.41
C ALA A 61 -15.66 4.10 17.75
N ALA A 62 -16.04 3.36 18.80
CA ALA A 62 -16.18 3.89 20.16
C ALA A 62 -14.85 4.42 20.71
N ARG A 63 -13.74 3.67 20.59
CA ARG A 63 -12.40 4.11 21.02
C ARG A 63 -11.93 5.37 20.30
N MET A 64 -12.22 5.47 19.01
CA MET A 64 -11.89 6.63 18.17
C MET A 64 -12.81 7.84 18.38
N LYS A 65 -13.89 7.68 19.16
CA LYS A 65 -14.96 8.68 19.32
C LYS A 65 -15.52 9.13 17.97
N THR A 66 -15.89 8.17 17.14
CA THR A 66 -16.39 8.39 15.77
C THR A 66 -17.59 7.49 15.47
N SER A 67 -18.30 7.75 14.37
CA SER A 67 -19.36 6.86 13.90
C SER A 67 -18.80 5.62 13.22
N LEU A 68 -19.59 4.54 13.19
CA LEU A 68 -19.23 3.33 12.45
C LEU A 68 -19.04 3.63 10.95
N SER A 69 -19.88 4.49 10.37
CA SER A 69 -19.76 4.92 8.97
C SER A 69 -18.47 5.69 8.66
N GLN A 70 -17.96 6.47 9.62
CA GLN A 70 -16.67 7.14 9.44
C GLN A 70 -15.51 6.17 9.56
N LEU A 71 -15.60 5.16 10.45
CA LEU A 71 -14.63 4.07 10.49
C LEU A 71 -14.67 3.24 9.19
N ASP A 72 -15.84 2.89 8.68
CA ASP A 72 -15.95 2.11 7.44
C ASP A 72 -15.32 2.86 6.26
N ARG A 73 -15.53 4.18 6.14
CA ARG A 73 -14.84 5.00 5.13
C ARG A 73 -13.32 5.04 5.32
N LEU A 74 -12.82 4.96 6.56
CA LEU A 74 -11.39 4.86 6.83
C LEU A 74 -10.82 3.51 6.38
N LEU A 75 -11.56 2.42 6.60
CA LEU A 75 -11.11 1.07 6.27
C LEU A 75 -11.35 0.70 4.80
N ASP A 76 -12.23 1.42 4.10
CA ASP A 76 -12.51 1.22 2.68
C ASP A 76 -11.25 1.41 1.81
N PRO A 77 -10.76 0.36 1.11
CA PRO A 77 -9.58 0.43 0.24
C PRO A 77 -9.83 1.16 -1.09
N CYS A 78 -11.09 1.48 -1.41
CA CYS A 78 -11.49 2.24 -2.60
C CYS A 78 -11.69 3.73 -2.29
N ASN A 79 -11.74 4.12 -1.02
CA ASN A 79 -11.78 5.52 -0.63
C ASN A 79 -10.35 6.09 -0.62
N ASP A 80 -10.04 6.90 -1.64
CA ASP A 80 -8.76 7.60 -1.83
C ASP A 80 -8.54 8.76 -0.85
N LYS A 81 -9.58 9.19 -0.13
CA LYS A 81 -9.54 10.37 0.76
C LYS A 81 -9.66 9.99 2.22
N VAL A 82 -8.69 10.46 3.02
CA VAL A 82 -8.73 10.36 4.47
C VAL A 82 -8.10 11.60 5.10
N GLN A 83 -8.67 12.03 6.23
CA GLN A 83 -8.09 13.11 7.03
C GLN A 83 -6.97 12.56 7.93
N LEU A 84 -5.89 13.34 8.06
CA LEU A 84 -4.75 12.99 8.90
C LEU A 84 -5.15 12.74 10.36
N ASP A 85 -6.05 13.57 10.92
CA ASP A 85 -6.59 13.40 12.27
C ASP A 85 -7.32 12.05 12.44
N THR A 86 -8.01 11.57 11.40
CA THR A 86 -8.73 10.29 11.47
C THR A 86 -7.74 9.12 11.55
N LEU A 87 -6.65 9.15 10.79
CA LEU A 87 -5.56 8.16 10.89
C LEU A 87 -4.88 8.23 12.26
N HIS A 88 -4.62 9.44 12.77
CA HIS A 88 -4.02 9.64 14.09
C HIS A 88 -4.88 9.03 15.20
N ARG A 89 -6.19 9.31 15.22
CA ARG A 89 -7.13 8.74 16.19
C ARG A 89 -7.22 7.22 16.10
N ALA A 90 -7.19 6.66 14.88
CA ALA A 90 -7.17 5.22 14.70
C ALA A 90 -5.92 4.58 15.30
N ALA A 91 -4.75 5.18 15.05
CA ALA A 91 -3.50 4.71 15.64
C ALA A 91 -3.55 4.75 17.18
N LEU A 92 -3.99 5.87 17.77
CA LEU A 92 -4.12 6.00 19.22
C LEU A 92 -5.10 4.99 19.83
N ALA A 93 -6.25 4.74 19.18
CA ALA A 93 -7.25 3.77 19.62
C ALA A 93 -6.72 2.31 19.67
N LEU A 94 -5.61 2.04 18.99
CA LEU A 94 -4.92 0.76 18.94
C LEU A 94 -3.59 0.76 19.73
N GLY A 95 -3.30 1.83 20.47
CA GLY A 95 -2.03 1.97 21.21
C GLY A 95 -0.80 2.11 20.30
N LYS A 96 -1.00 2.60 19.07
CA LYS A 96 0.05 2.84 18.08
C LYS A 96 0.31 4.35 17.94
N ARG A 97 1.37 4.70 17.20
CA ARG A 97 1.68 6.08 16.81
C ARG A 97 1.81 6.18 15.29
N MET A 98 1.45 7.34 14.76
CA MET A 98 1.64 7.66 13.34
C MET A 98 2.92 8.49 13.18
N MET A 99 3.73 8.15 12.19
CA MET A 99 4.94 8.88 11.81
C MET A 99 4.87 9.14 10.31
N ILE A 100 5.09 10.40 9.91
CA ILE A 100 5.05 10.83 8.52
C ILE A 100 6.30 11.66 8.27
N SER A 101 6.96 11.39 7.15
CA SER A 101 8.08 12.16 6.62
C SER A 101 7.73 12.66 5.23
N LEU A 102 8.45 13.70 4.81
CA LEU A 102 8.51 14.13 3.42
C LEU A 102 9.91 13.76 2.91
N GLU A 103 9.96 13.30 1.68
CA GLU A 103 11.19 12.92 0.99
C GLU A 103 11.34 13.77 -0.28
N ASP A 104 12.58 13.99 -0.71
CA ASP A 104 12.84 14.68 -1.97
C ASP A 104 12.26 13.85 -3.12
N ALA A 105 11.37 14.45 -3.90
CA ALA A 105 10.91 13.89 -5.15
C ALA A 105 12.09 13.98 -6.14
N GLY A 106 12.96 12.95 -6.13
CA GLY A 106 14.20 12.95 -6.91
C GLY A 106 14.00 13.47 -8.33
N ASN A 107 14.88 14.40 -8.76
CA ASN A 107 14.73 15.16 -10.00
C ASN A 107 14.18 14.33 -11.16
N VAL A 108 12.92 14.60 -11.50
CA VAL A 108 12.32 14.20 -12.77
C VAL A 108 13.05 14.99 -13.86
N ARG A 109 14.01 14.35 -14.52
CA ARG A 109 14.60 14.84 -15.78
C ARG A 109 13.91 14.18 -16.95
#